data_AF-A0A024UEC0-F1
#
_entry.id   AF-A0A024UEC0-F1
#
_cell.length_a   1.000
_cell.length_b   1.000
_cell.length_c   1.000
_cell.angle_alpha   90.00
_cell.angle_beta   90.00
_cell.angle_gamma   90.00
#
_symmetry.space_group_name_H-M   'P 1'
#
loop_
_entity.id
_entity.type
_entity.pdbx_description
1 polymer ?
#
loop_
_entity_poly.entity_id
_entity_poly.type
_entity_poly.pdbx_seq_one_letter_code
_entity_poly.pdbx_strand_id
1 'polypeptide(L)'
;MLWNRLALLTAIAGSAVSITDVEVLASLRDDPIGYAMPCSNRTFWQPILDANVNIVNAVRATGVKRLKQAMPPWSDAAYLLYNQTGNRVDGQTMMKKRHEFTRDLLLAECFDMNGRFLAKLDNALVSYATQRTWVLAAHDSKLD
;
A
#
# COMPACT_ATOMS: atom_id res chain seq x y z
N MET A 1 7.87 61.84 27.27
CA MET A 1 8.95 60.83 27.09
C MET A 1 8.28 59.59 26.53
N LEU A 2 8.31 59.44 25.20
CA LEU A 2 9.16 58.47 24.49
C LEU A 2 8.78 57.03 24.94
N TRP A 3 8.31 56.11 24.11
CA TRP A 3 9.04 55.58 22.96
C TRP A 3 8.07 54.97 21.93
N ASN A 4 8.28 55.43 20.70
CA ASN A 4 7.85 54.89 19.43
C ASN A 4 8.45 53.48 19.23
N ARG A 5 7.65 52.47 18.85
CA ARG A 5 8.18 51.23 18.26
C ARG A 5 7.40 50.89 17.00
N LEU A 6 7.95 51.34 15.87
CA LEU A 6 7.64 50.86 14.53
C LEU A 6 7.73 49.32 14.51
N ALA A 7 6.66 48.67 14.07
CA ALA A 7 6.71 47.29 13.63
C ALA A 7 7.29 47.26 12.20
N LEU A 8 8.53 46.77 12.05
CA LEU A 8 9.03 46.35 10.74
C LEU A 8 8.41 44.99 10.41
N LEU A 9 7.43 44.98 9.51
CA LEU A 9 7.02 43.78 8.78
C LEU A 9 8.01 43.56 7.65
N THR A 10 9.02 42.72 7.89
CA THR A 10 9.88 42.21 6.82
C THR A 10 9.10 41.12 6.09
N ALA A 11 8.60 41.42 4.89
CA ALA A 11 8.05 40.39 4.01
C ALA A 11 9.21 39.53 3.48
N ILE A 12 9.36 38.31 4.00
CA ILE A 12 10.24 37.32 3.40
C ILE A 12 9.51 36.81 2.16
N ALA A 13 9.90 37.30 0.98
CA ALA A 13 9.55 36.67 -0.28
C ALA A 13 10.27 35.31 -0.33
N GLY A 14 9.57 34.25 0.05
CA GLY A 14 10.05 32.90 -0.18
C GLY A 14 10.10 32.65 -1.68
N SER A 15 11.30 32.68 -2.26
CA SER A 15 11.50 32.17 -3.62
C SER A 15 11.15 30.69 -3.60
N ALA A 16 10.02 30.32 -4.20
CA ALA A 16 9.75 28.93 -4.49
C ALA A 16 10.84 28.44 -5.44
N VAL A 17 11.74 27.59 -4.94
CA VAL A 17 12.68 26.86 -5.79
C VAL A 17 11.84 25.87 -6.57
N SER A 18 11.53 26.20 -7.83
CA SER A 18 10.95 25.24 -8.75
C SER A 18 12.08 24.41 -9.35
N ILE A 19 12.12 23.13 -9.00
CA ILE A 19 12.97 22.17 -9.71
C ILE A 19 12.39 22.02 -11.12
N THR A 20 13.22 22.25 -12.13
CA THR A 20 12.84 22.10 -13.54
C THR A 20 13.00 20.65 -13.99
N ASP A 21 12.30 20.26 -15.07
CA ASP A 21 12.46 18.92 -15.67
C ASP A 21 13.92 18.64 -16.06
N VAL A 22 14.66 19.68 -16.48
CA VAL A 22 16.09 19.59 -16.82
C VAL A 22 16.93 19.19 -15.60
N GLU A 23 16.66 19.80 -14.44
CA GLU A 23 17.36 19.49 -13.19
C GLU A 23 16.98 18.11 -12.66
N VAL A 24 15.71 17.70 -12.79
CA VAL A 24 15.29 16.32 -12.46
C VAL A 24 16.05 15.33 -13.34
N LEU A 25 16.01 15.50 -14.66
CA LEU A 25 16.66 14.59 -15.60
C LEU A 25 18.18 14.52 -15.37
N ALA A 26 18.83 15.64 -15.06
CA ALA A 26 20.25 15.67 -14.72
C ALA A 26 20.59 14.98 -13.38
N SER A 27 19.61 14.82 -12.48
CA SER A 27 19.79 14.11 -11.21
C SER A 27 19.59 12.59 -11.32
N LEU A 28 19.03 12.12 -12.44
CA LEU A 28 18.81 10.70 -12.68
C LEU A 28 20.08 10.00 -13.16
N ARG A 29 20.17 8.71 -12.87
CA ARG A 29 21.24 7.85 -13.37
C ARG A 29 20.97 7.53 -14.84
N ASP A 30 22.04 7.52 -15.66
CA ASP A 30 21.98 7.08 -17.06
C ASP A 30 21.56 5.60 -17.20
N ASP A 31 21.86 4.79 -16.17
CA ASP A 31 21.43 3.39 -16.04
C ASP A 31 20.38 3.28 -14.92
N PRO A 32 19.08 3.38 -15.25
CA PRO A 32 18.02 3.34 -14.28
C PRO A 32 17.92 1.93 -13.68
N ILE A 33 18.23 1.83 -12.39
CA ILE A 33 18.03 0.61 -11.61
C ILE A 33 16.76 0.71 -10.78
N GLY A 34 16.06 -0.42 -10.60
CA GLY A 34 14.96 -0.50 -9.65
C GLY A 34 15.45 -0.20 -8.23
N TYR A 35 14.55 0.31 -7.37
CA TYR A 35 14.87 0.60 -5.96
C TYR A 35 15.40 -0.63 -5.19
N ALA A 36 15.04 -1.84 -5.62
CA ALA A 36 15.43 -3.09 -4.98
C ALA A 36 15.96 -4.11 -5.99
N MET A 37 16.64 -5.15 -5.48
CA MET A 37 17.11 -6.28 -6.28
C MET A 37 15.93 -7.08 -6.85
N PRO A 38 16.01 -7.59 -8.09
CA PRO A 38 14.93 -8.38 -8.68
C PRO A 38 14.65 -9.62 -7.82
N CYS A 39 13.39 -10.09 -7.79
CA CYS A 39 13.00 -11.26 -7.01
C CYS A 39 13.75 -12.54 -7.43
N SER A 40 14.23 -12.59 -8.68
CA SER A 40 15.07 -13.67 -9.22
C SER A 40 16.49 -13.70 -8.62
N ASN A 41 16.99 -12.61 -8.03
CA ASN A 41 18.31 -12.59 -7.40
C ASN A 41 18.27 -13.25 -6.02
N ARG A 42 18.20 -14.59 -6.02
CA ARG A 42 18.14 -15.37 -4.78
C ARG A 42 19.42 -15.32 -3.97
N THR A 43 20.58 -15.14 -4.60
CA THR A 43 21.85 -14.94 -3.88
C THR A 43 21.79 -13.73 -2.95
N PHE A 44 21.13 -12.64 -3.37
CA PHE A 44 20.90 -11.47 -2.53
C PHE A 44 19.84 -11.73 -1.45
N TRP A 45 18.68 -12.30 -1.82
CA TRP A 45 17.54 -12.42 -0.91
C TRP A 45 17.66 -13.55 0.12
N GLN A 46 18.27 -14.68 -0.24
CA GLN A 46 18.26 -15.89 0.59
C GLN A 46 18.89 -15.70 1.98
N PRO A 47 20.05 -15.02 2.14
CA PRO A 47 20.63 -14.77 3.47
C PRO A 47 19.70 -13.98 4.40
N ILE A 48 18.93 -13.03 3.84
CA ILE A 48 17.94 -12.23 4.59
C ILE A 48 16.79 -13.12 5.05
N LEU A 49 16.30 -14.02 4.19
CA LEU A 49 15.23 -14.95 4.55
C LEU A 49 15.69 -15.94 5.63
N ASP A 50 16.89 -16.48 5.49
CA ASP A 50 17.47 -17.45 6.43
C ASP A 50 17.66 -16.82 7.82
N ALA A 51 18.10 -15.56 7.88
CA ALA A 51 18.22 -14.80 9.12
C ALA A 51 16.86 -14.49 9.79
N ASN A 52 15.74 -14.59 9.05
CA ASN A 52 14.39 -14.23 9.50
C ASN A 52 13.41 -15.42 9.46
N VAL A 53 13.91 -16.64 9.65
CA VAL A 53 13.17 -17.90 9.47
C VAL A 53 11.80 -17.94 10.16
N ASN A 54 11.65 -17.35 11.36
CA ASN A 54 10.39 -17.33 12.09
C ASN A 54 9.30 -16.50 11.39
N ILE A 55 9.66 -15.31 10.89
CA ILE A 55 8.75 -14.44 10.15
C ILE A 55 8.39 -15.09 8.82
N VAL A 56 9.39 -15.64 8.12
CA VAL A 56 9.21 -16.33 6.84
C VAL A 56 8.23 -17.51 7.01
N ASN A 57 8.43 -18.34 8.04
CA ASN A 57 7.56 -19.49 8.31
C ASN A 57 6.14 -19.07 8.70
N ALA A 58 5.97 -18.00 9.49
CA ALA A 58 4.66 -17.48 9.84
C ALA A 58 3.88 -16.97 8.63
N VAL A 59 4.55 -16.25 7.72
CA VAL A 59 3.95 -15.75 6.47
C VAL A 59 3.59 -16.92 5.55
N ARG A 60 4.48 -17.91 5.37
CA ARG A 60 4.20 -19.12 4.60
C ARG A 60 2.99 -19.87 5.15
N ALA A 61 2.94 -20.07 6.46
CA ALA A 61 1.80 -20.74 7.11
C ALA A 61 0.49 -19.98 6.88
N THR A 62 0.54 -18.64 6.87
CA THR A 62 -0.62 -17.79 6.57
C THR A 62 -1.05 -17.95 5.11
N GLY A 63 -0.12 -17.88 4.15
CA GLY A 63 -0.41 -18.14 2.73
C GLY A 63 -1.03 -19.52 2.49
N VAL A 64 -0.51 -20.57 3.14
CA VAL A 64 -1.06 -21.93 3.05
C VAL A 64 -2.50 -21.99 3.60
N LYS A 65 -2.82 -21.24 4.65
CA LYS A 65 -4.21 -21.11 5.13
C LYS A 65 -5.09 -20.41 4.07
N ARG A 66 -4.59 -19.35 3.42
CA ARG A 66 -5.34 -18.63 2.36
C ARG A 66 -5.67 -19.49 1.14
N LEU A 67 -4.80 -20.45 0.77
CA LEU A 67 -5.10 -21.39 -0.31
C LEU A 67 -6.43 -22.15 -0.10
N LYS A 68 -6.79 -22.42 1.16
CA LYS A 68 -8.01 -23.15 1.55
C LYS A 68 -9.22 -22.25 1.77
N GLN A 69 -9.05 -20.93 1.69
CA GLN A 69 -10.11 -19.94 1.98
C GLN A 69 -10.62 -19.31 0.69
N ALA A 70 -11.88 -18.86 0.69
CA ALA A 70 -12.39 -17.97 -0.35
C ALA A 70 -11.90 -16.53 -0.10
N MET A 71 -11.81 -15.74 -1.18
CA MET A 71 -11.61 -14.29 -1.07
C MET A 71 -12.76 -13.70 -0.24
N PRO A 72 -12.50 -12.87 0.79
CA PRO A 72 -13.56 -12.24 1.57
C PRO A 72 -14.49 -11.44 0.66
N PRO A 73 -15.82 -11.61 0.73
CA PRO A 73 -16.74 -10.97 -0.20
C PRO A 73 -16.80 -9.45 0.00
N TRP A 74 -17.25 -8.75 -1.03
CA TRP A 74 -17.68 -7.35 -0.91
C TRP A 74 -19.14 -7.29 -0.42
N SER A 75 -19.48 -6.25 0.33
CA SER A 75 -20.81 -5.97 0.88
C SER A 75 -21.09 -4.48 0.77
N ASP A 76 -22.03 -4.13 -0.10
CA ASP A 76 -22.49 -2.75 -0.27
C ASP A 76 -23.11 -2.22 1.02
N ALA A 77 -23.85 -3.07 1.74
CA ALA A 77 -24.46 -2.70 3.02
C ALA A 77 -23.38 -2.32 4.05
N ALA A 78 -22.30 -3.09 4.16
CA ALA A 78 -21.21 -2.76 5.10
C ALA A 78 -20.48 -1.47 4.70
N TYR A 79 -20.32 -1.21 3.40
CA TYR A 79 -19.70 0.00 2.89
C TYR A 79 -20.56 1.25 3.13
N LEU A 80 -21.85 1.18 2.75
CA LEU A 80 -22.80 2.29 2.80
C LEU A 80 -23.32 2.59 4.21
N LEU A 81 -23.09 1.70 5.18
CA LEU A 81 -23.52 1.89 6.57
C LEU A 81 -22.97 3.21 7.17
N TYR A 82 -21.80 3.65 6.73
CA TYR A 82 -21.23 4.94 7.13
C TYR A 82 -22.14 6.12 6.75
N ASN A 83 -22.70 6.13 5.53
CA ASN A 83 -23.58 7.22 5.10
C ASN A 83 -24.95 7.18 5.80
N GLN A 84 -25.37 6.01 6.25
CA GLN A 84 -26.65 5.83 6.94
C GLN A 84 -26.56 6.17 8.43
N THR A 85 -25.45 5.84 9.09
CA THR A 85 -25.35 5.84 10.56
C THR A 85 -24.05 6.43 11.11
N GLY A 86 -23.07 6.73 10.25
CA GLY A 86 -21.71 7.11 10.65
C GLY A 86 -20.80 5.94 11.03
N ASN A 87 -21.29 4.70 11.03
CA ASN A 87 -20.45 3.52 11.32
C ASN A 87 -19.51 3.19 10.15
N ARG A 88 -18.22 3.47 10.33
CA ARG A 88 -17.15 3.16 9.35
C ARG A 88 -16.51 1.78 9.52
N VAL A 89 -16.71 1.13 10.66
CA VAL A 89 -15.89 -0.01 11.09
C VAL A 89 -16.11 -1.22 10.18
N ASP A 90 -17.37 -1.47 9.79
CA ASP A 90 -17.74 -2.67 9.03
C ASP A 90 -17.17 -2.63 7.61
N GLY A 91 -17.39 -1.53 6.89
CA GLY A 91 -16.85 -1.31 5.55
C GLY A 91 -15.31 -1.34 5.54
N GLN A 92 -14.67 -0.64 6.48
CA GLN A 92 -13.20 -0.64 6.58
C GLN A 92 -12.65 -2.03 6.89
N THR A 93 -13.30 -2.78 7.79
CA THR A 93 -12.88 -4.15 8.14
C THR A 93 -13.00 -5.09 6.95
N MET A 94 -14.10 -5.01 6.18
CA MET A 94 -14.27 -5.77 4.95
C MET A 94 -13.17 -5.47 3.93
N MET A 95 -12.91 -4.19 3.64
CA MET A 95 -11.87 -3.77 2.69
C MET A 95 -10.47 -4.23 3.14
N LYS A 96 -10.18 -4.10 4.44
CA LYS A 96 -8.92 -4.59 5.04
C LYS A 96 -8.76 -6.09 4.85
N LYS A 97 -9.79 -6.90 5.13
CA LYS A 97 -9.74 -8.36 4.94
C LYS A 97 -9.44 -8.76 3.50
N ARG A 98 -10.02 -8.05 2.51
CA ARG A 98 -9.75 -8.27 1.08
C ARG A 98 -8.29 -7.93 0.72
N HIS A 99 -7.78 -6.81 1.21
CA HIS A 99 -6.38 -6.42 1.06
C HIS A 99 -5.43 -7.47 1.66
N GLU A 100 -5.65 -7.83 2.92
CA GLU A 100 -4.81 -8.78 3.65
C GLU A 100 -4.80 -10.16 3.01
N PHE A 101 -5.95 -10.64 2.52
CA PHE A 101 -6.03 -11.92 1.81
C PHE A 101 -5.07 -11.96 0.61
N THR A 102 -5.08 -10.90 -0.21
CA THR A 102 -4.24 -10.78 -1.41
C THR A 102 -2.76 -10.62 -1.04
N ARG A 103 -2.47 -9.74 -0.07
CA ARG A 103 -1.12 -9.52 0.46
C ARG A 103 -0.49 -10.80 1.00
N ASP A 104 -1.23 -11.58 1.78
CA ASP A 104 -0.73 -12.79 2.43
C ASP A 104 -0.28 -13.84 1.39
N LEU A 105 -1.04 -13.98 0.30
CA LEU A 105 -0.66 -14.86 -0.83
C LEU A 105 0.58 -14.34 -1.56
N LEU A 106 0.65 -13.05 -1.84
CA LEU A 106 1.79 -12.41 -2.51
C LEU A 106 3.08 -12.58 -1.71
N LEU A 107 3.05 -12.27 -0.41
CA LEU A 107 4.24 -12.37 0.44
C LEU A 107 4.70 -13.82 0.59
N ALA A 108 3.77 -14.77 0.69
CA ALA A 108 4.12 -16.19 0.71
C ALA A 108 4.80 -16.63 -0.60
N GLU A 109 4.30 -16.19 -1.76
CA GLU A 109 4.96 -16.45 -3.05
C GLU A 109 6.34 -15.81 -3.14
N CYS A 110 6.53 -14.57 -2.69
CA CYS A 110 7.85 -13.92 -2.69
C CYS A 110 8.89 -14.68 -1.85
N PHE A 111 8.46 -15.37 -0.80
CA PHE A 111 9.33 -16.17 0.07
C PHE A 111 9.60 -17.58 -0.46
N ASP A 112 8.67 -18.17 -1.21
CA ASP A 112 8.78 -19.53 -1.77
C ASP A 112 9.36 -19.54 -3.20
N MET A 113 8.93 -18.61 -4.05
CA MET A 113 9.33 -18.45 -5.46
C MET A 113 9.23 -19.75 -6.28
N ASN A 114 8.18 -20.54 -6.04
CA ASN A 114 7.97 -21.85 -6.67
C ASN A 114 6.62 -21.96 -7.40
N GLY A 115 5.85 -20.88 -7.46
CA GLY A 115 4.59 -20.78 -8.18
C GLY A 115 3.37 -21.32 -7.43
N ARG A 116 3.53 -21.89 -6.23
CA ARG A 116 2.44 -22.57 -5.50
C ARG A 116 1.24 -21.65 -5.20
N PHE A 117 1.46 -20.37 -4.98
CA PHE A 117 0.39 -19.43 -4.62
C PHE A 117 -0.16 -18.66 -5.81
N LEU A 118 0.53 -18.68 -6.96
CA LEU A 118 0.22 -17.83 -8.12
C LEU A 118 -1.22 -17.97 -8.61
N ALA A 119 -1.74 -19.19 -8.78
CA ALA A 119 -3.10 -19.38 -9.28
C ALA A 119 -4.17 -18.79 -8.34
N LYS A 120 -3.97 -18.89 -7.02
CA LYS A 120 -4.90 -18.31 -6.03
C LYS A 120 -4.72 -16.79 -5.94
N LEU A 121 -3.48 -16.33 -6.00
CA LEU A 121 -3.11 -14.91 -5.97
C LEU A 121 -3.68 -14.17 -7.19
N ASP A 122 -3.59 -14.73 -8.38
CA ASP A 122 -4.11 -14.13 -9.61
C ASP A 122 -5.62 -13.86 -9.51
N ASN A 123 -6.39 -14.88 -9.12
CA ASN A 123 -7.82 -14.74 -8.84
C ASN A 123 -8.12 -13.70 -7.76
N ALA A 124 -7.31 -13.64 -6.70
CA ALA A 124 -7.45 -12.66 -5.62
C ALA A 124 -7.14 -11.24 -6.09
N LEU A 125 -6.09 -11.05 -6.90
CA LEU A 125 -5.69 -9.78 -7.47
C LEU A 125 -6.76 -9.25 -8.41
N VAL A 126 -7.30 -10.08 -9.31
CA VAL A 126 -8.42 -9.68 -10.17
C VAL A 126 -9.60 -9.21 -9.31
N SER A 127 -10.05 -10.03 -8.35
CA SER A 127 -11.17 -9.66 -7.48
C SER A 127 -10.91 -8.38 -6.67
N TYR A 128 -9.70 -8.22 -6.12
CA TYR A 128 -9.32 -7.06 -5.32
C TYR A 128 -9.23 -5.80 -6.19
N ALA A 129 -8.62 -5.91 -7.38
CA ALA A 129 -8.45 -4.78 -8.29
C ALA A 129 -9.79 -4.28 -8.84
N THR A 130 -10.72 -5.19 -9.13
CA THR A 130 -12.06 -4.86 -9.66
C THR A 130 -13.12 -4.64 -8.57
N GLN A 131 -12.73 -4.46 -7.31
CA GLN A 131 -13.70 -4.10 -6.27
C GLN A 131 -14.26 -2.69 -6.53
N ARG A 132 -15.46 -2.39 -6.02
CA ARG A 132 -16.21 -1.19 -6.41
C ARG A 132 -15.48 0.14 -6.20
N THR A 133 -14.66 0.23 -5.17
CA THR A 133 -13.90 1.43 -4.84
C THR A 133 -12.69 1.07 -3.98
N TRP A 134 -11.67 1.92 -4.03
CA TRP A 134 -10.48 1.83 -3.19
C TRP A 134 -10.46 2.90 -2.11
N VAL A 135 -11.48 3.77 -2.08
CA VAL A 135 -11.65 4.81 -1.09
C VAL A 135 -12.51 4.27 0.05
N LEU A 136 -12.07 4.50 1.30
CA LEU A 136 -12.90 4.19 2.47
C LEU A 136 -14.13 5.10 2.47
N ALA A 137 -15.30 4.58 2.85
CA ALA A 137 -16.55 5.36 2.85
C ALA A 137 -16.43 6.69 3.64
N ALA A 138 -15.67 6.70 4.74
CA ALA A 138 -15.42 7.92 5.52
C ALA A 138 -14.62 9.01 4.79
N HIS A 139 -13.90 8.65 3.72
CA HIS A 139 -13.14 9.55 2.88
C HIS A 139 -13.87 9.89 1.56
N ASP A 140 -15.07 9.32 1.38
CA ASP A 140 -15.96 9.54 0.24
C ASP A 140 -17.37 9.88 0.77
N SER A 141 -17.44 10.96 1.56
CA SER A 141 -18.62 11.30 2.35
C SER A 141 -19.80 11.84 1.53
N LYS A 142 -19.58 12.07 0.24
CA LYS A 142 -20.62 12.45 -0.72
C LYS A 142 -20.62 11.38 -1.82
N LEU A 143 -21.46 10.37 -1.63
CA LEU A 143 -21.84 9.48 -2.73
C LEU A 143 -23.04 10.14 -3.41
N ASP A 144 -22.76 11.04 -4.36
CA ASP A 144 -23.77 11.60 -5.28
C ASP A 144 -24.19 10.60 -6.38
#